data_AF-A0A2X2SZX5-F1
#
_entry.id   AF-A0A2X2SZX5-F1
#
_cell.length_a   1.000
_cell.length_b   1.000
_cell.length_c   1.000
_cell.angle_alpha   90.00
_cell.angle_beta   90.00
_cell.angle_gamma   90.00
#
_symmetry.space_group_name_H-M   'P 1'
#
loop_
_entity.id
_entity.type
_entity.pdbx_description
1 polymer ?
#
loop_
_entity_poly.entity_id
_entity_poly.type
_entity_poly.pdbx_seq_one_letter_code
_entity_poly.pdbx_strand_id
1 'polypeptide(L)'
;MACFVLNVGHVAEEIDCGYLQQYPTEEVMPFINAYQLNGKTLYLMANGSMLNLTAGFGDSLNAFDVTLAVMASGIRHIVTDGQHAEKAVYLLPQSVWEKAL
;
A
#
# COMPACT_ATOMS: atom_id res chain seq x y z
N MET A 1 16.64 -23.16 4.91
CA MET A 1 15.38 -22.68 4.30
C MET A 1 15.44 -21.16 4.29
N ALA A 2 15.30 -20.55 3.12
CA ALA A 2 15.26 -19.09 2.97
C ALA A 2 13.86 -18.56 3.28
N CYS A 3 13.78 -17.35 3.85
CA CYS A 3 12.53 -16.66 4.12
C CYS A 3 12.50 -15.34 3.34
N PHE A 4 11.37 -15.05 2.69
CA PHE A 4 11.11 -13.78 2.03
C PHE A 4 10.07 -13.02 2.83
N VAL A 5 10.36 -11.75 3.12
CA VAL A 5 9.50 -10.86 3.90
C VAL A 5 9.22 -9.62 3.06
N LEU A 6 7.95 -9.26 2.96
CA LEU A 6 7.47 -8.11 2.20
C LEU A 6 6.27 -7.48 2.89
N ASN A 7 6.03 -6.21 2.56
CA ASN A 7 4.89 -5.43 3.00
C ASN A 7 4.08 -4.97 1.78
N VAL A 8 2.75 -4.98 1.87
CA VAL A 8 1.83 -4.36 0.90
C VAL A 8 0.78 -3.48 1.58
N GLY A 9 0.91 -3.28 2.90
CA GLY A 9 0.10 -2.37 3.68
C GLY A 9 0.60 -0.93 3.59
N HIS A 10 -0.10 -0.03 4.28
CA HIS A 10 0.04 1.41 4.07
C HIS A 10 1.28 2.03 4.72
N VAL A 11 1.77 1.43 5.80
CA VAL A 11 2.86 1.97 6.61
C VAL A 11 4.04 0.99 6.62
N ALA A 12 5.27 1.51 6.66
CA ALA A 12 6.48 0.69 6.62
C ALA A 12 6.73 -0.03 7.95
N GLU A 13 6.18 0.51 9.04
CA GLU A 13 6.31 0.04 10.42
C GLU A 13 5.60 -1.30 10.69
N GLU A 14 4.90 -1.87 9.70
CA GLU A 14 4.39 -3.25 9.77
C GLU A 14 5.55 -4.27 9.89
N ILE A 15 6.76 -3.88 9.49
CA ILE A 15 7.99 -4.64 9.69
C ILE A 15 8.96 -3.79 10.50
N ASP A 16 9.52 -4.34 11.58
CA ASP A 16 10.60 -3.71 12.32
C ASP A 16 11.92 -3.79 11.51
N CYS A 17 12.06 -2.92 10.53
CA CYS A 17 13.28 -2.83 9.72
C CYS A 17 14.47 -2.33 10.55
N GLY A 18 14.23 -1.57 11.62
CA GLY A 18 15.28 -1.12 12.54
C GLY A 18 15.96 -2.27 13.26
N TYR A 19 15.21 -3.32 13.62
CA TYR A 19 15.76 -4.57 14.13
C TYR A 19 16.62 -5.29 13.08
N LEU A 20 16.14 -5.39 11.82
CA LEU A 20 16.86 -6.09 10.75
C LEU A 20 18.17 -5.38 10.35
N GLN A 21 18.18 -4.05 10.33
CA GLN A 21 19.35 -3.23 9.97
C GLN A 21 20.57 -3.43 10.89
N GLN A 22 20.41 -4.12 12.03
CA GLN A 22 21.49 -4.47 12.95
C GLN A 22 22.31 -5.68 12.45
N TYR A 23 21.81 -6.43 11.47
CA TYR A 23 22.44 -7.63 10.94
C TYR A 23 23.22 -7.35 9.65
N PRO A 24 24.24 -8.17 9.33
CA PRO A 24 24.94 -8.06 8.05
C PRO A 24 23.95 -8.19 6.89
N THR A 25 24.02 -7.26 5.94
CA THR A 25 23.12 -7.18 4.79
C THR A 25 23.87 -6.97 3.48
N GLU A 26 23.31 -7.51 2.40
CA GLU A 26 23.76 -7.30 1.03
C GLU A 26 22.54 -7.12 0.11
N GLU A 27 22.55 -6.11 -0.75
CA GLU A 27 21.54 -5.99 -1.80
C GLU A 27 21.88 -6.97 -2.93
N VAL A 28 21.09 -8.04 -3.05
CA VAL A 28 21.35 -9.14 -4.01
C VAL A 28 20.67 -8.91 -5.37
N MET A 29 19.70 -8.00 -5.40
CA MET A 29 18.94 -7.56 -6.58
C MET A 29 18.26 -6.22 -6.22
N PRO A 30 17.94 -5.34 -7.19
CA PRO A 30 17.17 -4.14 -6.89
C PRO A 30 15.95 -4.43 -6.02
N PHE A 31 15.85 -3.71 -4.90
CA PHE A 31 14.78 -3.83 -3.91
C PHE A 31 14.76 -5.16 -3.12
N ILE A 32 15.82 -5.96 -3.15
CA ILE A 32 15.91 -7.21 -2.38
C ILE A 32 17.21 -7.22 -1.56
N ASN A 33 17.07 -7.07 -0.25
CA ASN A 33 18.18 -7.09 0.70
C ASN A 33 18.23 -8.41 1.46
N ALA A 34 19.37 -9.10 1.42
CA ALA A 34 19.62 -10.36 2.11
C ALA A 34 20.31 -10.10 3.45
N TYR A 35 19.60 -10.36 4.55
CA TYR A 35 20.07 -10.25 5.92
C TYR A 35 20.52 -11.59 6.48
N GLN A 36 21.65 -11.61 7.19
CA GLN A 36 22.15 -12.80 7.90
C GLN A 36 21.66 -12.81 9.35
N LEU A 37 20.60 -13.57 9.61
CA LEU A 37 19.93 -13.66 10.90
C LEU A 37 20.02 -15.08 11.47
N ASN A 38 20.74 -15.25 12.59
CA ASN A 38 20.87 -16.53 13.30
C ASN A 38 21.33 -17.70 12.39
N GLY A 39 22.28 -17.45 11.50
CA GLY A 39 22.80 -18.44 10.56
C GLY A 39 21.86 -18.79 9.40
N LYS A 40 20.82 -17.98 9.17
CA LYS A 40 19.89 -18.10 8.04
C LYS A 40 19.85 -16.79 7.26
N THR A 41 19.59 -16.91 5.96
CA THR A 41 19.33 -15.75 5.10
C THR A 41 17.84 -15.39 5.12
N LEU A 42 17.54 -14.13 5.42
CA LEU A 42 16.22 -13.50 5.29
C LEU A 42 16.29 -12.46 4.17
N TYR A 43 15.37 -12.51 3.22
CA TYR A 43 15.28 -11.56 2.13
C TYR A 43 14.16 -10.55 2.42
N LEU A 44 14.53 -9.29 2.67
CA LEU A 44 13.60 -8.19 2.85
C LEU A 44 13.41 -7.48 1.50
N MET A 45 12.15 -7.41 1.05
CA MET A 45 11.80 -6.74 -0.20
C MET A 45 11.40 -5.29 0.05
N ALA A 46 11.76 -4.39 -0.87
CA ALA A 46 11.46 -2.96 -0.85
C ALA A 46 11.79 -2.24 0.47
N ASN A 47 12.74 -2.76 1.25
CA ASN A 47 13.07 -2.27 2.60
C ASN A 47 11.85 -2.11 3.52
N GLY A 48 10.85 -2.99 3.39
CA GLY A 48 9.63 -2.96 4.18
C GLY A 48 8.58 -1.94 3.74
N SER A 49 8.84 -1.15 2.70
CA SER A 49 7.84 -0.29 2.05
C SER A 49 6.82 -1.13 1.28
N MET A 50 5.70 -0.50 0.89
CA MET A 50 4.64 -1.11 0.08
C MET A 50 5.22 -1.63 -1.25
N LEU A 51 5.38 -2.96 -1.35
CA LEU A 51 6.15 -3.64 -2.40
C LEU A 51 5.57 -3.38 -3.79
N ASN A 52 4.25 -3.47 -3.94
CA ASN A 52 3.57 -3.33 -5.23
C ASN A 52 3.78 -1.93 -5.85
N LEU A 53 3.94 -0.88 -5.04
CA LEU A 53 4.25 0.47 -5.53
C LEU A 53 5.75 0.75 -5.60
N THR A 54 6.51 0.29 -4.61
CA THR A 54 7.94 0.64 -4.48
C THR A 54 8.81 -0.14 -5.47
N ALA A 55 8.51 -1.42 -5.68
CA ALA A 55 9.26 -2.32 -6.55
C ALA A 55 8.37 -3.00 -7.62
N GLY A 56 7.17 -2.48 -7.82
CA GLY A 56 6.21 -2.93 -8.83
C GLY A 56 5.58 -1.76 -9.58
N PHE A 57 4.52 -2.03 -10.34
CA PHE A 57 3.80 -1.03 -11.13
C PHE A 57 2.52 -0.51 -10.46
N GLY A 58 2.29 -0.86 -9.19
CA GLY A 58 1.07 -0.56 -8.47
C GLY A 58 -0.13 -1.35 -8.97
N ASP A 59 -1.29 -0.72 -8.88
CA ASP A 59 -2.54 -1.29 -9.40
C ASP A 59 -2.49 -1.44 -10.92
N SER A 60 -3.24 -2.39 -11.45
CA SER A 60 -3.42 -2.48 -12.90
C SER A 60 -4.02 -1.18 -13.46
N LEU A 61 -3.64 -0.80 -14.68
CA LEU A 61 -4.08 0.43 -15.36
C LEU A 61 -5.59 0.72 -15.16
N ASN A 62 -6.45 -0.29 -15.28
CA ASN A 62 -7.89 -0.11 -15.22
C ASN A 62 -8.46 -0.08 -13.78
N ALA A 63 -7.76 -0.64 -12.79
CA ALA A 63 -8.26 -0.69 -11.41
C ALA A 63 -8.18 0.68 -10.73
N PHE A 64 -7.15 1.46 -11.07
CA PHE A 64 -7.01 2.82 -10.57
C PHE A 64 -8.07 3.76 -11.16
N ASP A 65 -8.43 3.60 -12.44
CA ASP A 65 -9.45 4.41 -13.11
C ASP A 65 -10.82 4.30 -12.42
N VAL A 66 -11.23 3.08 -12.06
CA VAL A 66 -12.46 2.82 -11.31
C VAL A 66 -12.42 3.54 -9.96
N THR A 67 -11.30 3.43 -9.25
CA THR A 67 -11.12 4.10 -7.94
C THR A 67 -11.22 5.62 -8.09
N LEU A 68 -10.59 6.19 -9.13
CA LEU A 68 -10.63 7.61 -9.43
C LEU A 68 -12.04 8.10 -9.80
N ALA A 69 -12.79 7.32 -10.58
CA ALA A 69 -14.17 7.64 -10.95
C ALA A 69 -15.10 7.67 -9.72
N VAL A 70 -14.94 6.71 -8.80
CA VAL A 70 -15.66 6.68 -7.52
C VAL A 70 -15.26 7.87 -6.64
N MET A 71 -13.97 8.20 -6.54
CA MET A 71 -13.50 9.37 -5.79
C MET A 71 -14.06 10.69 -6.35
N ALA A 72 -14.06 10.87 -7.66
CA ALA A 72 -14.62 12.06 -8.32
C ALA A 72 -16.13 12.20 -8.04
N SER A 73 -16.86 11.08 -8.09
CA SER A 73 -18.28 11.04 -7.74
C SER A 73 -18.52 11.37 -6.27
N GLY A 74 -17.63 10.91 -5.38
CA GLY A 74 -17.62 11.26 -3.96
C GLY A 74 -17.42 12.76 -3.73
N ILE A 75 -16.43 13.37 -4.38
CA ILE A 75 -16.18 14.83 -4.30
C ILE A 75 -17.42 15.60 -4.75
N ARG A 76 -18.03 15.22 -5.87
CA ARG A 76 -19.29 15.83 -6.35
C ARG A 76 -20.36 15.75 -5.28
N HIS A 77 -20.57 14.59 -4.67
CA HIS A 77 -21.60 14.42 -3.65
C HIS A 77 -21.33 15.27 -2.40
N ILE A 78 -20.07 15.36 -1.95
CA ILE A 78 -19.66 16.22 -0.83
C ILE A 78 -20.02 17.69 -1.11
N VAL A 79 -19.72 18.19 -2.32
CA VAL A 79 -19.96 19.59 -2.68
C VAL A 79 -21.39 19.88 -3.15
N THR A 80 -22.30 18.90 -3.20
CA THR A 80 -23.72 19.12 -3.53
C THR A 80 -24.63 18.66 -2.39
N ASP A 81 -24.93 17.36 -2.33
CA ASP A 81 -25.97 16.82 -1.46
C ASP A 81 -25.46 16.67 -0.01
N GLY A 82 -24.14 16.49 0.14
CA GLY A 82 -23.44 16.36 1.41
C GLY A 82 -23.11 17.68 2.11
N GLN A 83 -23.40 18.84 1.51
CA GLN A 83 -23.03 20.15 2.08
C GLN A 83 -23.59 20.40 3.49
N HIS A 84 -24.73 19.78 3.80
CA HIS A 84 -25.41 19.93 5.09
C HIS A 84 -25.15 18.76 6.05
N ALA A 85 -24.29 17.81 5.67
CA ALA A 85 -23.91 16.72 6.55
C ALA A 85 -23.15 17.27 7.77
N GLU A 86 -23.36 16.62 8.92
CA GLU A 86 -22.55 16.92 10.10
C GLU A 86 -21.09 16.54 9.87
N LYS A 87 -20.18 17.05 10.69
CA LYS A 87 -18.75 16.73 10.60
C LYS A 87 -18.51 15.32 11.13
N ALA A 88 -18.64 14.32 10.27
CA ALA A 88 -18.39 12.92 10.59
C ALA A 88 -17.87 12.14 9.36
N VAL A 89 -17.54 10.86 9.57
CA VAL A 89 -17.15 9.94 8.51
C VAL A 89 -18.39 9.19 8.03
N TYR A 90 -18.62 9.22 6.73
CA TYR A 90 -19.78 8.57 6.10
C TYR A 90 -19.30 7.58 5.04
N LEU A 91 -20.04 6.48 4.89
CA LEU A 91 -19.95 5.67 3.68
C LEU A 91 -20.55 6.45 2.52
N LEU A 92 -19.90 6.42 1.36
CA LEU A 92 -20.45 7.03 0.15
C LEU A 92 -21.70 6.24 -0.28
N PRO A 93 -22.87 6.88 -0.48
CA PRO A 93 -24.08 6.16 -0.85
C PRO A 93 -23.91 5.37 -2.15
N GLN A 94 -24.47 4.15 -2.22
CA GLN A 94 -24.37 3.29 -3.40
C GLN A 94 -24.83 3.98 -4.68
N SER A 95 -25.93 4.72 -4.62
CA SER A 95 -26.47 5.47 -5.77
C SER A 95 -25.52 6.53 -6.34
N VAL A 96 -24.44 6.87 -5.63
CA VAL A 96 -23.39 7.79 -6.07
C VAL A 96 -22.24 7.04 -6.74
N TRP A 97 -21.68 6.01 -6.10
CA TRP A 97 -20.50 5.31 -6.65
C TRP A 97 -20.84 4.28 -7.72
N GLU A 98 -22.04 3.68 -7.70
CA GLU A 98 -22.46 2.67 -8.68
C GLU A 98 -22.51 3.24 -10.10
N LYS A 99 -22.72 4.55 -10.26
CA LYS A 99 -22.71 5.25 -11.56
C LYS A 99 -21.30 5.45 -12.13
N ALA A 100 -20.28 5.26 -11.32
CA ALA A 100 -18.88 5.42 -11.69
C ALA A 100 -18.22 4.09 -12.07
N LEU A 101 -18.94 2.98 -11.90
CA LEU A 101 -18.59 1.64 -12.37
C LEU A 101 -19.20 1.39 -13.75
#